data_AF-A0A7C1Q0V8-F1
#
_entry.id   AF-A0A7C1Q0V8-F1
#
_cell.length_a   1.000
_cell.length_b   1.000
_cell.length_c   1.000
_cell.angle_alpha   90.00
_cell.angle_beta   90.00
_cell.angle_gamma   90.00
#
_symmetry.space_group_name_H-M   'P 1'
#
loop_
_entity.id
_entity.type
_entity.pdbx_description
1 polymer ?
#
loop_
_entity_poly.entity_id
_entity_poly.type
_entity_poly.pdbx_seq_one_letter_code
_entity_poly.pdbx_strand_id
1 'polypeptide(L)'
;MLLVFFVVLITVGWFGWEPIFERFEKIRTPEGQFSEQRLVIWRDSAGIIKDFFLTGSGFGSFVDIYPSYRTLSGGGIADHAHNDYIELLTSGGIVSFLLFFWFVLGVLCTSFRRFRKRRDWYSRYLFMGAVSGVVAILIHSLSDFNLQIGANGLYFFFLMGLAVAVVNTRFLNGGEETYLEEKELKIGGPLIIAVSLMLFLSVLINSGILAGKAFFASIRNIQLSDHLSGKQVEKIRTNALKAAMSDPLEARYRYAAAQSYLLKQDMERAMDFLYDAIKLSPLKGEYLQTTGFVLMAEGRKGEGERLLSRGVEVERNNPLMYLRYASRLFSEGRRSLAGDVVRRALVITPEKTGEFVTMMVLNGLKDKEILGILPELSVPFFRFGEYLENTGRSGLAEVAYRRALESAKKEGRLRPDYFYRIYRFYLKRGDRNVALEVMKDAVEEIPDTPGLRLTLAAEYERLGITYRAMEEYKKVLILDPSNRRARKAIERLSPGSDDP
;
A
#
# COMPACT_ATOMS: atom_id res chain seq x y z
N MET A 1 25.42 -15.29 37.52
CA MET A 1 24.76 -15.58 36.22
C MET A 1 23.33 -15.06 36.18
N LEU A 2 22.45 -15.44 37.13
CA LEU A 2 21.14 -14.79 37.33
C LEU A 2 21.25 -13.26 37.43
N LEU A 3 22.26 -12.75 38.15
CA LEU A 3 22.52 -11.32 38.24
C LEU A 3 22.74 -10.64 36.87
N VAL A 4 23.56 -11.22 35.98
CA VAL A 4 23.83 -10.65 34.64
C VAL A 4 22.59 -10.72 33.76
N PHE A 5 21.85 -11.83 33.82
CA PHE A 5 20.57 -11.97 33.14
C PHE A 5 19.57 -10.91 33.61
N PHE A 6 19.43 -10.71 34.93
CA PHE A 6 18.57 -9.67 35.51
C PHE A 6 19.07 -8.26 35.18
N VAL A 7 20.37 -8.00 35.17
CA VAL A 7 20.93 -6.69 34.79
C VAL A 7 20.65 -6.38 33.33
N VAL A 8 20.77 -7.37 32.42
CA VAL A 8 20.41 -7.20 31.00
C VAL A 8 18.90 -7.02 30.84
N LEU A 9 18.07 -7.81 31.53
CA LEU A 9 16.62 -7.66 31.51
C LEU A 9 16.16 -6.31 32.05
N ILE A 10 16.79 -5.85 33.14
CA ILE A 10 16.51 -4.54 33.75
C ILE A 10 17.00 -3.43 32.81
N THR A 11 18.20 -3.51 32.24
CA THR A 11 18.68 -2.44 31.33
C THR A 11 17.86 -2.35 30.04
N VAL A 12 17.56 -3.49 29.40
CA VAL A 12 16.67 -3.53 28.23
C VAL A 12 15.25 -3.09 28.61
N GLY A 13 14.76 -3.55 29.76
CA GLY A 13 13.44 -3.22 30.29
C GLY A 13 13.35 -1.89 31.04
N TRP A 14 14.41 -1.09 31.14
CA TRP A 14 14.39 0.23 31.79
C TRP A 14 14.60 1.35 30.76
N PHE A 15 15.45 1.12 29.74
CA PHE A 15 15.74 2.12 28.71
C PHE A 15 15.07 1.85 27.36
N GLY A 16 14.48 0.66 27.16
CA GLY A 16 13.87 0.28 25.88
C GLY A 16 12.41 0.68 25.70
N TRP A 17 11.72 1.12 26.75
CA TRP A 17 10.27 1.30 26.69
C TRP A 17 9.82 2.63 26.10
N GLU A 18 10.47 3.77 26.37
CA GLU A 18 10.07 5.05 25.78
C GLU A 18 9.96 5.00 24.26
N PRO A 19 10.95 4.50 23.49
CA PRO A 19 10.85 4.42 22.03
C PRO A 19 9.74 3.45 21.56
N ILE A 20 9.46 2.41 22.34
CA ILE A 20 8.39 1.44 22.07
C ILE A 20 7.04 2.11 22.32
N PHE A 21 6.85 2.77 23.46
CA PHE A 21 5.63 3.51 23.79
C PHE A 21 5.40 4.68 22.85
N GLU A 22 6.41 5.48 22.50
CA GLU A 22 6.30 6.53 21.48
C GLU A 22 5.92 5.95 20.11
N ARG A 23 6.43 4.77 19.73
CA ARG A 23 5.97 4.06 18.52
C ARG A 23 4.52 3.60 18.66
N PHE A 24 4.13 3.01 19.79
CA PHE A 24 2.75 2.56 20.07
C PHE A 24 1.74 3.72 20.17
N GLU A 25 2.15 4.89 20.66
CA GLU A 25 1.35 6.11 20.69
C GLU A 25 1.27 6.76 19.32
N LYS A 26 2.35 6.77 18.53
CA LYS A 26 2.31 7.15 17.09
C LYS A 26 1.53 6.15 16.23
N ILE A 27 1.39 4.90 16.68
CA ILE A 27 0.48 3.90 16.09
C ILE A 27 -1.00 4.25 16.41
N ARG A 28 -1.26 4.99 17.49
CA ARG A 28 -2.59 5.41 17.95
C ARG A 28 -2.88 6.88 17.63
N THR A 29 -2.47 7.37 16.46
CA THR A 29 -3.05 8.60 15.91
C THR A 29 -4.51 8.34 15.48
N PRO A 30 -5.35 9.37 15.35
CA PRO A 30 -6.74 9.23 14.86
C PRO A 30 -6.85 8.53 13.50
N GLU A 31 -5.75 8.35 12.77
CA GLU A 31 -5.69 7.62 11.49
C GLU A 31 -5.20 6.16 11.56
N GLY A 32 -4.64 5.64 12.67
CA GLY A 32 -4.42 4.19 12.89
C GLY A 32 -3.59 3.39 11.86
N GLN A 33 -2.83 4.05 10.97
CA GLN A 33 -2.48 3.47 9.67
C GLN A 33 -1.47 2.30 9.69
N PHE A 34 -0.53 2.17 10.63
CA PHE A 34 0.55 1.19 10.45
C PHE A 34 0.31 -0.21 11.06
N SER A 35 -0.35 -0.36 12.22
CA SER A 35 -0.61 -1.69 12.80
C SER A 35 -1.90 -2.31 12.31
N GLU A 36 -2.96 -1.51 12.08
CA GLU A 36 -4.21 -2.00 11.53
C GLU A 36 -4.02 -2.55 10.10
N GLN A 37 -3.17 -1.90 9.29
CA GLN A 37 -2.91 -2.37 7.93
C GLN A 37 -2.28 -3.77 7.88
N ARG A 38 -1.36 -4.10 8.80
CA ARG A 38 -0.73 -5.43 8.84
C ARG A 38 -1.71 -6.55 9.16
N LEU A 39 -2.59 -6.34 10.14
CA LEU A 39 -3.63 -7.32 10.48
C LEU A 39 -4.57 -7.56 9.30
N VAL A 40 -4.90 -6.50 8.55
CA VAL A 40 -5.70 -6.63 7.32
C VAL A 40 -4.92 -7.38 6.24
N ILE A 41 -3.64 -7.07 6.02
CA ILE A 41 -2.77 -7.83 5.09
C ILE A 41 -2.79 -9.31 5.45
N TRP A 42 -2.60 -9.67 6.72
CA TRP A 42 -2.58 -11.07 7.18
C TRP A 42 -3.92 -11.77 6.97
N ARG A 43 -5.03 -11.08 7.25
CA ARG A 43 -6.37 -11.58 6.99
C ARG A 43 -6.59 -11.84 5.50
N ASP A 44 -6.18 -10.91 4.66
CA ASP A 44 -6.33 -11.01 3.20
C ASP A 44 -5.42 -12.12 2.64
N SER A 45 -4.22 -12.29 3.21
CA SER A 45 -3.29 -13.39 2.89
C SER A 45 -3.87 -14.77 3.20
N ALA A 46 -4.84 -14.90 4.12
CA ALA A 46 -5.52 -16.18 4.34
C ALA A 46 -6.24 -16.67 3.07
N GLY A 47 -6.73 -15.77 2.22
CA GLY A 47 -7.29 -16.11 0.91
C GLY A 47 -6.24 -16.72 -0.02
N ILE A 48 -5.04 -16.13 -0.06
CA ILE A 48 -3.91 -16.65 -0.85
C ILE A 48 -3.51 -18.04 -0.36
N ILE A 49 -3.37 -18.22 0.97
CA ILE A 49 -3.00 -19.51 1.56
C ILE A 49 -4.05 -20.57 1.25
N LYS A 50 -5.33 -20.21 1.24
CA LYS A 50 -6.41 -21.15 0.90
C LYS A 50 -6.34 -21.59 -0.57
N ASP A 51 -6.17 -20.65 -1.49
CA ASP A 51 -6.19 -20.92 -2.93
C ASP A 51 -4.91 -21.61 -3.42
N PHE A 52 -3.78 -21.39 -2.72
CA PHE A 52 -2.46 -21.96 -3.04
C PHE A 52 -1.87 -22.80 -1.90
N PHE A 53 -2.71 -23.58 -1.21
CA PHE A 53 -2.34 -24.26 0.04
C PHE A 53 -1.09 -25.15 -0.05
N LEU A 54 -0.95 -25.93 -1.12
CA LEU A 54 0.09 -26.96 -1.19
C LEU A 54 1.48 -26.36 -1.43
N THR A 55 1.62 -25.57 -2.49
CA THR A 55 2.92 -25.09 -3.01
C THR A 55 3.09 -23.58 -2.91
N GLY A 56 2.06 -22.84 -2.49
CA GLY A 56 2.04 -21.39 -2.56
C GLY A 56 1.98 -20.86 -3.98
N SER A 57 2.04 -19.54 -4.11
CA SER A 57 2.01 -18.80 -5.38
C SER A 57 3.39 -18.59 -6.01
N GLY A 58 4.45 -19.13 -5.41
CA GLY A 58 5.85 -18.93 -5.80
C GLY A 58 6.58 -17.92 -4.91
N PHE A 59 7.89 -18.11 -4.74
CA PHE A 59 8.74 -17.18 -3.99
C PHE A 59 8.88 -15.85 -4.71
N GLY A 60 8.65 -14.75 -3.99
CA GLY A 60 8.72 -13.39 -4.52
C GLY A 60 7.46 -12.92 -5.25
N SER A 61 6.41 -13.73 -5.37
CA SER A 61 5.17 -13.35 -6.07
C SER A 61 4.15 -12.63 -5.19
N PHE A 62 4.45 -12.38 -3.91
CA PHE A 62 3.52 -11.73 -2.98
C PHE A 62 3.00 -10.40 -3.51
N VAL A 63 3.90 -9.55 -4.01
CA VAL A 63 3.59 -8.25 -4.61
C VAL A 63 2.64 -8.34 -5.81
N ASP A 64 2.67 -9.45 -6.55
CA ASP A 64 1.85 -9.66 -7.75
C ASP A 64 0.49 -10.26 -7.43
N ILE A 65 0.41 -11.16 -6.44
CA ILE A 65 -0.82 -11.86 -6.08
C ILE A 65 -1.68 -11.08 -5.07
N TYR A 66 -1.05 -10.39 -4.12
CA TYR A 66 -1.75 -9.69 -3.05
C TYR A 66 -2.79 -8.66 -3.53
N PRO A 67 -2.55 -7.86 -4.59
CA PRO A 67 -3.54 -6.90 -5.10
C PRO A 67 -4.92 -7.50 -5.40
N SER A 68 -5.00 -8.79 -5.79
CA SER A 68 -6.27 -9.46 -6.09
C SER A 68 -7.07 -9.86 -4.83
N TYR A 69 -6.42 -9.98 -3.67
CA TYR A 69 -7.03 -10.37 -2.39
C TYR A 69 -7.18 -9.18 -1.43
N ARG A 70 -6.44 -8.10 -1.68
CA ARG A 70 -6.38 -6.92 -0.82
C ARG A 70 -7.74 -6.23 -0.65
N THR A 71 -8.08 -5.98 0.60
CA THR A 71 -9.25 -5.22 1.06
C THR A 71 -8.88 -3.81 1.56
N LEU A 72 -7.60 -3.55 1.81
CA LEU A 72 -7.11 -2.22 2.18
C LEU A 72 -7.32 -1.21 1.05
N SER A 73 -7.97 -0.08 1.36
CA SER A 73 -8.09 1.06 0.45
C SER A 73 -6.74 1.78 0.24
N GLY A 74 -6.63 2.55 -0.84
CA GLY A 74 -5.48 3.41 -1.14
C GLY A 74 -4.41 2.79 -2.05
N GLY A 75 -3.53 3.64 -2.59
CA GLY A 75 -2.57 3.27 -3.65
C GLY A 75 -1.22 2.69 -3.20
N GLY A 76 -0.99 2.48 -1.89
CA GLY A 76 0.27 1.91 -1.40
C GLY A 76 0.49 0.49 -1.91
N ILE A 77 1.71 0.10 -2.26
CA ILE A 77 2.03 -1.26 -2.69
C ILE A 77 2.56 -2.01 -1.47
N ALA A 78 1.93 -3.14 -1.12
CA ALA A 78 2.47 -4.09 -0.15
C ALA A 78 3.27 -5.13 -0.94
N ASP A 79 4.60 -5.08 -0.79
CA ASP A 79 5.54 -6.00 -1.41
C ASP A 79 5.74 -7.27 -0.59
N HIS A 80 5.48 -7.21 0.73
CA HIS A 80 5.59 -8.32 1.66
C HIS A 80 4.42 -8.37 2.67
N ALA A 81 4.18 -9.54 3.25
CA ALA A 81 3.21 -9.78 4.31
C ALA A 81 3.62 -9.14 5.66
N HIS A 82 4.89 -8.74 5.81
CA HIS A 82 5.47 -8.34 7.09
C HIS A 82 5.29 -9.38 8.21
N ASN A 83 5.39 -10.66 7.82
CA ASN A 83 5.43 -11.82 8.70
C ASN A 83 6.02 -12.97 7.87
N ASP A 84 7.22 -13.42 8.21
CA ASP A 84 7.94 -14.44 7.43
C ASP A 84 7.15 -15.76 7.31
N TYR A 85 6.30 -16.10 8.30
CA TYR A 85 5.52 -17.33 8.27
C TYR A 85 4.34 -17.24 7.29
N ILE A 86 3.65 -16.10 7.27
CA ILE A 86 2.60 -15.84 6.29
C ILE A 86 3.22 -15.74 4.90
N GLU A 87 4.33 -15.02 4.76
CA GLU A 87 5.10 -14.96 3.51
C GLU A 87 5.44 -16.37 3.02
N LEU A 88 6.00 -17.22 3.88
CA LEU A 88 6.38 -18.59 3.54
C LEU A 88 5.17 -19.45 3.13
N LEU A 89 4.03 -19.33 3.80
CA LEU A 89 2.80 -20.04 3.44
C LEU A 89 2.21 -19.52 2.13
N THR A 90 2.21 -18.21 1.89
CA THR A 90 1.70 -17.63 0.65
C THR A 90 2.59 -17.98 -0.55
N SER A 91 3.91 -17.95 -0.39
CA SER A 91 4.86 -18.20 -1.47
C SER A 91 5.16 -19.67 -1.70
N GLY A 92 5.33 -20.47 -0.65
CA GLY A 92 5.78 -21.86 -0.72
C GLY A 92 4.78 -22.89 -0.18
N GLY A 93 3.61 -22.43 0.30
CA GLY A 93 2.56 -23.29 0.81
C GLY A 93 2.96 -24.05 2.08
N ILE A 94 2.13 -25.04 2.41
CA ILE A 94 2.38 -25.91 3.55
C ILE A 94 3.66 -26.73 3.38
N VAL A 95 4.07 -27.04 2.14
CA VAL A 95 5.30 -27.79 1.87
C VAL A 95 6.52 -27.01 2.35
N SER A 96 6.69 -25.75 1.93
CA SER A 96 7.82 -24.93 2.40
C SER A 96 7.74 -24.64 3.89
N PHE A 97 6.55 -24.41 4.42
CA PHE A 97 6.34 -24.20 5.85
C PHE A 97 6.82 -25.40 6.69
N LEU A 98 6.39 -26.61 6.34
CA LEU A 98 6.79 -27.83 7.04
C LEU A 98 8.27 -28.12 6.89
N LEU A 99 8.85 -27.90 5.70
CA LEU A 99 10.30 -28.09 5.47
C LEU A 99 11.13 -27.12 6.31
N PHE A 100 10.72 -25.85 6.40
CA PHE A 100 11.39 -24.84 7.23
C PHE A 100 11.40 -25.25 8.71
N PHE A 101 10.22 -25.57 9.26
CA PHE A 101 10.14 -25.97 10.67
C PHE A 101 10.80 -27.33 10.94
N TRP A 102 10.73 -28.27 10.01
CA TRP A 102 11.47 -29.53 10.11
C TRP A 102 12.98 -29.29 10.21
N PHE A 103 13.54 -28.42 9.36
CA PHE A 103 14.95 -28.05 9.41
C PHE A 103 15.31 -27.38 10.74
N VAL A 104 14.59 -26.32 11.12
CA VAL A 104 14.83 -25.54 12.35
C VAL A 104 14.76 -26.43 13.59
N LEU A 105 13.67 -27.20 13.73
CA LEU A 105 13.47 -28.09 14.87
C LEU A 105 14.47 -29.24 14.85
N GLY A 106 14.81 -29.78 13.69
CA GLY A 106 15.81 -30.84 13.52
C GLY A 106 17.17 -30.42 14.04
N VAL A 107 17.67 -29.25 13.61
CA VAL A 107 18.94 -28.68 14.04
C VAL A 107 18.93 -28.38 15.54
N LEU A 108 17.89 -27.72 16.05
CA LEU A 108 17.81 -27.35 17.46
C LEU A 108 17.68 -28.58 18.37
N CYS A 109 16.84 -29.56 18.02
CA CYS A 109 16.66 -30.77 18.84
C CYS A 109 17.93 -31.62 18.89
N THR A 110 18.60 -31.82 17.76
CA THR A 110 19.84 -32.61 17.70
C THR A 110 20.96 -31.92 18.47
N SER A 111 21.11 -30.61 18.29
CA SER A 111 22.11 -29.80 19.01
C SER A 111 21.83 -29.77 20.51
N PHE A 112 20.56 -29.63 20.92
CA PHE A 112 20.16 -29.63 22.32
C PHE A 112 20.43 -30.96 23.03
N ARG A 113 20.18 -32.11 22.36
CA ARG A 113 20.51 -33.44 22.90
C ARG A 113 22.02 -33.58 23.18
N ARG A 114 22.87 -33.00 22.33
CA ARG A 114 24.33 -32.98 22.51
C ARG A 114 24.74 -31.99 23.60
N PHE A 115 24.18 -30.78 23.60
CA PHE A 115 24.38 -29.77 24.63
C PHE A 115 24.13 -30.30 26.04
N ARG A 116 23.09 -31.12 26.26
CA ARG A 116 22.80 -31.72 27.59
C ARG A 116 23.94 -32.57 28.16
N LYS A 117 24.84 -33.06 27.30
CA LYS A 117 26.01 -33.85 27.71
C LYS A 117 27.25 -32.98 27.95
N ARG A 118 27.23 -31.70 27.56
CA ARG A 118 28.36 -30.77 27.70
C ARG A 118 28.49 -30.28 29.13
N ARG A 119 29.73 -30.22 29.61
CA ARG A 119 30.09 -29.76 30.96
C ARG A 119 30.95 -28.50 30.97
N ASP A 120 31.58 -28.17 29.84
CA ASP A 120 32.42 -26.97 29.73
C ASP A 120 31.57 -25.71 29.64
N TRP A 121 31.99 -24.67 30.35
CA TRP A 121 31.21 -23.43 30.47
C TRP A 121 31.19 -22.63 29.16
N TYR A 122 32.30 -22.63 28.41
CA TYR A 122 32.43 -21.89 27.16
C TYR A 122 31.39 -22.35 26.11
N SER A 123 31.32 -23.66 25.84
CA SER A 123 30.34 -24.18 24.87
C SER A 123 28.92 -24.00 25.35
N ARG A 124 28.69 -24.10 26.67
CA ARG A 124 27.33 -23.92 27.21
C ARG A 124 26.84 -22.49 27.00
N TYR A 125 27.65 -21.48 27.29
CA TYR A 125 27.25 -20.08 27.09
C TYR A 125 27.14 -19.71 25.62
N LEU A 126 28.07 -20.15 24.78
CA LEU A 126 28.05 -19.82 23.36
C LEU A 126 26.86 -20.49 22.65
N PHE A 127 26.51 -21.74 23.01
CA PHE A 127 25.29 -22.39 22.53
C PHE A 127 24.03 -21.66 23.00
N MET A 128 23.95 -21.27 24.28
CA MET A 128 22.81 -20.51 24.80
C MET A 128 22.66 -19.17 24.07
N GLY A 129 23.75 -18.46 23.80
CA GLY A 129 23.74 -17.22 23.02
C GLY A 129 23.25 -17.44 21.58
N ALA A 130 23.78 -18.48 20.91
CA ALA A 130 23.37 -18.83 19.54
C ALA A 130 21.88 -19.17 19.45
N VAL A 131 21.38 -20.04 20.34
CA VAL A 131 19.96 -20.42 20.39
C VAL A 131 19.08 -19.22 20.76
N SER A 132 19.51 -18.36 21.69
CA SER A 132 18.75 -17.15 22.05
C SER A 132 18.63 -16.21 20.86
N GLY A 133 19.68 -16.03 20.07
CA GLY A 133 19.65 -15.23 18.84
C GLY A 133 18.73 -15.83 17.76
N VAL A 134 18.77 -17.16 17.57
CA VAL A 134 17.84 -17.86 16.67
C VAL A 134 16.39 -17.66 17.11
N VAL A 135 16.10 -17.85 18.39
CA VAL A 135 14.75 -17.65 18.94
C VAL A 135 14.31 -16.19 18.80
N ALA A 136 15.19 -15.23 19.06
CA ALA A 136 14.89 -13.82 18.88
C ALA A 136 14.50 -13.49 17.44
N ILE A 137 15.24 -14.02 16.45
CA ILE A 137 14.92 -13.87 15.02
C ILE A 137 13.55 -14.50 14.70
N LEU A 138 13.29 -15.72 15.16
CA LEU A 138 12.01 -16.41 14.91
C LEU A 138 10.81 -15.68 15.54
N ILE A 139 11.00 -15.06 16.72
CA ILE A 139 9.96 -14.24 17.35
C ILE A 139 9.76 -12.95 16.54
N HIS A 140 10.83 -12.28 16.12
CA HIS A 140 10.74 -11.05 15.31
C HIS A 140 10.01 -11.28 13.98
N SER A 141 10.25 -12.44 13.35
CA SER A 141 9.58 -12.94 12.15
C SER A 141 8.04 -13.06 12.24
N LEU A 142 7.44 -12.99 13.45
CA LEU A 142 5.98 -12.89 13.61
C LEU A 142 5.41 -11.52 13.21
N SER A 143 6.26 -10.49 13.23
CA SER A 143 5.86 -9.09 13.02
C SER A 143 6.60 -8.42 11.87
N ASP A 144 7.54 -9.14 11.26
CA ASP A 144 8.40 -8.64 10.19
C ASP A 144 8.79 -9.75 9.21
N PHE A 145 9.37 -9.35 8.08
CA PHE A 145 9.82 -10.22 6.98
C PHE A 145 11.35 -10.32 6.94
N ASN A 146 11.97 -10.39 8.11
CA ASN A 146 13.41 -10.24 8.26
C ASN A 146 14.21 -11.36 7.58
N LEU A 147 13.67 -12.57 7.41
CA LEU A 147 14.39 -13.65 6.72
C LEU A 147 14.46 -13.43 5.20
N GLN A 148 13.60 -12.59 4.62
CA GLN A 148 13.72 -12.13 3.23
C GLN A 148 14.89 -11.16 3.04
N ILE A 149 15.34 -10.51 4.12
CA ILE A 149 16.54 -9.66 4.09
C ILE A 149 17.76 -10.56 4.20
N GLY A 150 18.48 -10.75 3.08
CA GLY A 150 19.59 -11.70 2.99
C GLY A 150 20.65 -11.59 4.08
N ALA A 151 20.95 -10.38 4.57
CA ALA A 151 21.89 -10.17 5.69
C ALA A 151 21.41 -10.82 7.01
N ASN A 152 20.12 -10.69 7.31
CA ASN A 152 19.52 -11.30 8.50
C ASN A 152 19.40 -12.82 8.33
N GLY A 153 19.02 -13.28 7.13
CA GLY A 153 19.02 -14.70 6.79
C GLY A 153 20.40 -15.34 6.97
N LEU A 154 21.46 -14.68 6.50
CA LEU A 154 22.84 -15.13 6.71
C LEU A 154 23.18 -15.24 8.20
N TYR A 155 22.79 -14.24 9.00
CA TYR A 155 23.02 -14.26 10.44
C TYR A 155 22.25 -15.41 11.14
N PHE A 156 21.01 -15.65 10.74
CA PHE A 156 20.22 -16.79 11.22
C PHE A 156 20.91 -18.13 10.96
N PHE A 157 21.36 -18.38 9.71
CA PHE A 157 22.07 -19.61 9.36
C PHE A 157 23.45 -19.70 10.03
N PHE A 158 24.14 -18.59 10.20
CA PHE A 158 25.38 -18.53 10.97
C PHE A 158 25.17 -18.97 12.42
N LEU A 159 24.15 -18.44 13.11
CA LEU A 159 23.85 -18.83 14.49
C LEU A 159 23.43 -20.31 14.60
N MET A 160 22.68 -20.83 13.62
CA MET A 160 22.37 -22.27 13.55
C MET A 160 23.64 -23.12 13.39
N GLY A 161 24.53 -22.74 12.47
CA GLY A 161 25.81 -23.42 12.28
C GLY A 161 26.70 -23.33 13.52
N LEU A 162 26.74 -22.18 14.19
CA LEU A 162 27.44 -21.97 15.45
C LEU A 162 26.88 -22.87 16.56
N ALA A 163 25.55 -22.96 16.68
CA ALA A 163 24.91 -23.84 17.66
C ALA A 163 25.31 -25.31 17.47
N VAL A 164 25.41 -25.77 16.23
CA VAL A 164 25.89 -27.12 15.89
C VAL A 164 27.38 -27.27 16.18
N ALA A 165 28.23 -26.35 15.73
CA ALA A 165 29.67 -26.42 15.91
C ALA A 165 30.03 -26.48 17.40
N VAL A 166 29.49 -25.56 18.19
CA VAL A 166 29.85 -25.39 19.61
C VAL A 166 29.53 -26.62 20.47
N VAL A 167 28.42 -27.31 20.20
CA VAL A 167 28.07 -28.52 20.98
C VAL A 167 28.87 -29.74 20.54
N ASN A 168 29.55 -29.67 19.39
CA ASN A 168 30.36 -30.75 18.85
C ASN A 168 31.87 -30.52 18.99
N THR A 169 32.38 -29.29 19.10
CA THR A 169 33.82 -29.01 19.26
C THR A 169 34.34 -29.39 20.66
N ARG A 170 35.57 -29.92 20.73
CA ARG A 170 36.26 -30.29 21.97
C ARG A 170 37.40 -29.30 22.24
N PHE A 171 37.21 -28.40 23.21
CA PHE A 171 38.21 -27.40 23.60
C PHE A 171 39.25 -27.90 24.61
N LEU A 172 38.95 -28.99 25.31
CA LEU A 172 39.73 -29.54 26.40
C LEU A 172 39.78 -31.04 26.19
N ASN A 173 40.81 -31.53 25.47
CA ASN A 173 41.37 -32.90 25.47
C ASN A 173 42.13 -33.14 24.16
N GLY A 174 43.36 -33.68 24.21
CA GLY A 174 44.22 -33.98 23.06
C GLY A 174 43.79 -35.18 22.20
N GLY A 175 42.48 -35.42 22.06
CA GLY A 175 41.90 -36.36 21.10
C GLY A 175 41.36 -35.63 19.86
N GLU A 176 40.42 -36.24 19.12
CA GLU A 176 39.76 -35.59 17.98
C GLU A 176 39.10 -34.27 18.39
N GLU A 177 39.19 -33.26 17.52
CA GLU A 177 38.70 -31.89 17.78
C GLU A 177 37.17 -31.77 17.81
N THR A 178 36.42 -32.78 17.36
CA THR A 178 34.95 -32.77 17.26
C THR A 178 34.28 -34.10 17.66
N TYR A 179 33.01 -34.05 18.07
CA TYR A 179 32.13 -35.24 18.25
C TYR A 179 31.37 -35.62 16.98
N LEU A 180 31.48 -34.82 15.91
CA LEU A 180 30.94 -35.21 14.62
C LEU A 180 31.77 -36.36 14.07
N GLU A 181 31.10 -37.42 13.64
CA GLU A 181 31.77 -38.51 12.94
C GLU A 181 32.36 -37.94 11.65
N GLU A 182 33.68 -38.09 11.49
CA GLU A 182 34.32 -37.87 10.20
C GLU A 182 33.77 -38.90 9.23
N LYS A 183 32.85 -38.45 8.38
CA LYS A 183 32.51 -39.16 7.17
C LYS A 183 33.34 -38.58 6.06
N GLU A 184 34.14 -39.41 5.40
CA GLU A 184 34.65 -39.10 4.08
C GLU A 184 33.45 -38.84 3.17
N LEU A 185 33.12 -37.56 3.00
CA LEU A 185 32.24 -37.13 1.93
C LEU A 185 32.95 -37.50 0.64
N LYS A 186 32.58 -38.65 0.07
CA LYS A 186 32.89 -38.97 -1.31
C LYS A 186 32.09 -38.01 -2.17
N ILE A 187 32.61 -36.79 -2.32
CA ILE A 187 32.10 -35.81 -3.25
C ILE A 187 32.41 -36.39 -4.63
N GLY A 188 31.49 -37.20 -5.14
CA GLY A 188 31.62 -37.77 -6.47
C GLY A 188 31.65 -36.64 -7.50
N GLY A 189 32.34 -36.88 -8.61
CA GLY A 189 32.32 -36.00 -9.79
C GLY A 189 30.91 -35.45 -10.12
N PRO A 190 29.82 -36.24 -10.03
CA PRO A 190 28.46 -35.73 -10.28
C PRO A 190 28.02 -34.57 -9.37
N LEU A 191 28.38 -34.58 -8.08
CA LEU A 191 27.98 -33.52 -7.14
C LEU A 191 28.75 -32.22 -7.42
N ILE A 192 30.05 -32.31 -7.74
CA ILE A 192 30.85 -31.15 -8.15
C ILE A 192 30.27 -30.56 -9.43
N ILE A 193 29.99 -31.40 -10.43
CA ILE A 193 29.38 -30.96 -11.68
C ILE A 193 28.04 -30.27 -11.42
N ALA A 194 27.18 -30.85 -10.56
CA ALA A 194 25.89 -30.26 -10.23
C ALA A 194 26.02 -28.89 -9.53
N VAL A 195 26.91 -28.76 -8.54
CA VAL A 195 27.15 -27.50 -7.82
C VAL A 195 27.78 -26.45 -8.76
N SER A 196 28.78 -26.83 -9.55
CA SER A 196 29.41 -25.94 -10.53
C SER A 196 28.42 -25.49 -11.60
N LEU A 197 27.54 -26.37 -12.08
CA LEU A 197 26.48 -26.03 -13.01
C LEU A 197 25.47 -25.07 -12.37
N MET A 198 25.07 -25.32 -11.11
CA MET A 198 24.15 -24.43 -10.38
C MET A 198 24.75 -23.03 -10.18
N LEU A 199 26.04 -22.94 -9.81
CA LEU A 199 26.76 -21.68 -9.68
C LEU A 199 26.89 -20.97 -11.03
N PHE A 200 27.25 -21.69 -12.09
CA PHE A 200 27.35 -21.14 -13.44
C PHE A 200 26.00 -20.60 -13.92
N LEU A 201 24.91 -21.37 -13.75
CA LEU A 201 23.56 -20.93 -14.07
C LEU A 201 23.15 -19.71 -13.25
N SER A 202 23.46 -19.67 -11.96
CA SER A 202 23.19 -18.52 -11.09
C SER A 202 23.91 -17.26 -11.58
N VAL A 203 25.21 -17.36 -11.89
CA VAL A 203 25.99 -16.23 -12.44
C VAL A 203 25.41 -15.78 -13.78
N LEU A 204 25.09 -16.72 -14.66
CA LEU A 204 24.51 -16.44 -15.97
C LEU A 204 23.18 -15.68 -15.83
N ILE A 205 22.24 -16.18 -15.03
CA ILE A 205 20.93 -15.55 -14.79
C ILE A 205 21.10 -14.15 -14.19
N ASN A 206 21.90 -14.01 -13.14
CA ASN A 206 22.10 -12.73 -12.47
C ASN A 206 22.79 -11.70 -13.39
N SER A 207 23.75 -12.14 -14.23
CA SER A 207 24.36 -11.28 -15.23
C SER A 207 23.37 -10.82 -16.30
N GLY A 208 22.46 -11.71 -16.72
CA GLY A 208 21.36 -11.40 -17.63
C GLY A 208 20.39 -10.37 -17.06
N ILE A 209 19.96 -10.55 -15.80
CA ILE A 209 19.12 -9.58 -15.07
C ILE A 209 19.79 -8.20 -15.01
N LEU A 210 21.09 -8.16 -14.69
CA LEU A 210 21.83 -6.90 -14.62
C LEU A 210 21.90 -6.21 -16.00
N ALA A 211 22.21 -6.96 -17.05
CA ALA A 211 22.22 -6.46 -18.42
C ALA A 211 20.83 -5.97 -18.87
N GLY A 212 19.78 -6.73 -18.58
CA GLY A 212 18.39 -6.36 -18.88
C GLY A 212 17.99 -5.05 -18.22
N LYS A 213 18.26 -4.91 -16.92
CA LYS A 213 18.04 -3.66 -16.17
C LYS A 213 18.83 -2.49 -16.75
N ALA A 214 20.08 -2.71 -17.16
CA ALA A 214 20.91 -1.67 -17.76
C ALA A 214 20.35 -1.17 -19.10
N PHE A 215 19.92 -2.08 -19.99
CA PHE A 215 19.27 -1.68 -21.25
C PHE A 215 17.97 -0.92 -20.99
N PHE A 216 17.14 -1.41 -20.06
CA PHE A 216 15.84 -0.83 -19.75
C PHE A 216 15.93 0.53 -19.02
N ALA A 217 16.98 0.76 -18.23
CA ALA A 217 17.18 2.00 -17.48
C ALA A 217 17.18 3.25 -18.40
N SER A 218 17.63 3.10 -19.64
CA SER A 218 17.69 4.19 -20.63
C SER A 218 16.32 4.60 -21.21
N ILE A 219 15.28 3.78 -21.00
CA ILE A 219 13.94 3.97 -21.56
C ILE A 219 12.84 4.04 -20.50
N ARG A 220 13.09 3.60 -19.26
CA ARG A 220 12.09 3.52 -18.18
C ARG A 220 11.37 4.84 -17.84
N ASN A 221 12.01 5.98 -18.11
CA ASN A 221 11.48 7.31 -17.79
C ASN A 221 10.83 8.00 -19.00
N ILE A 222 10.83 7.35 -20.18
CA ILE A 222 10.22 7.93 -21.37
C ILE A 222 8.71 7.76 -21.24
N GLN A 223 7.98 8.87 -21.14
CA GLN A 223 6.52 8.85 -21.19
C GLN A 223 6.08 8.50 -22.61
N LEU A 224 5.32 7.41 -22.73
CA LEU A 224 4.75 6.98 -23.98
C LEU A 224 3.58 7.89 -24.35
N SER A 225 3.72 8.59 -25.45
CA SER A 225 2.68 9.43 -26.04
C SER A 225 2.77 9.39 -27.56
N ASP A 226 1.66 9.72 -28.22
CA ASP A 226 1.59 9.78 -29.68
C ASP A 226 2.52 10.85 -30.28
N HIS A 227 3.07 11.75 -29.45
CA HIS A 227 3.99 12.81 -29.87
C HIS A 227 5.47 12.40 -29.86
N LEU A 228 5.78 11.13 -29.54
CA LEU A 228 7.16 10.64 -29.54
C LEU A 228 7.76 10.65 -30.95
N SER A 229 8.99 11.14 -31.07
CA SER A 229 9.72 11.09 -32.33
C SER A 229 9.99 9.64 -32.76
N GLY A 230 10.03 9.38 -34.07
CA GLY A 230 10.31 8.05 -34.60
C GLY A 230 11.61 7.43 -34.08
N LYS A 231 12.64 8.26 -33.81
CA LYS A 231 13.90 7.84 -33.19
C LYS A 231 13.74 7.39 -31.74
N GLN A 232 12.88 8.04 -30.96
CA GLN A 232 12.59 7.65 -29.58
C GLN A 232 11.85 6.31 -29.53
N VAL A 233 10.83 6.13 -30.38
CA VAL A 233 10.11 4.85 -30.48
C VAL A 233 11.06 3.72 -30.84
N GLU A 234 11.99 3.96 -31.78
CA GLU A 234 13.00 2.97 -32.17
C GLU A 234 13.96 2.63 -31.03
N LYS A 235 14.38 3.63 -30.26
CA LYS A 235 15.22 3.42 -29.07
C LYS A 235 14.50 2.58 -28.01
N ILE A 236 13.22 2.86 -27.75
CA ILE A 236 12.37 2.06 -26.85
C ILE A 236 12.34 0.61 -27.33
N ARG A 237 11.99 0.40 -28.60
CA ARG A 237 11.91 -0.93 -29.20
C ARG A 237 13.22 -1.71 -29.05
N THR A 238 14.32 -1.12 -29.51
CA THR A 238 15.64 -1.78 -29.52
C THR A 238 16.10 -2.14 -28.10
N ASN A 239 15.98 -1.21 -27.15
CA ASN A 239 16.44 -1.44 -25.80
C ASN A 239 15.51 -2.38 -25.01
N ALA A 240 14.20 -2.33 -25.27
CA ALA A 240 13.23 -3.28 -24.71
C ALA A 240 13.49 -4.70 -25.20
N LEU A 241 13.76 -4.90 -26.50
CA LEU A 241 14.09 -6.22 -27.06
C LEU A 241 15.42 -6.75 -26.51
N LYS A 242 16.46 -5.91 -26.43
CA LYS A 242 17.73 -6.29 -25.78
C LYS A 242 17.55 -6.65 -24.31
N ALA A 243 16.71 -5.91 -23.60
CA ALA A 243 16.39 -6.23 -22.21
C ALA A 243 15.67 -7.57 -22.10
N ALA A 244 14.64 -7.81 -22.93
CA ALA A 244 13.90 -9.07 -22.96
C ALA A 244 14.76 -10.29 -23.38
N MET A 245 15.77 -10.10 -24.22
CA MET A 245 16.73 -11.16 -24.54
C MET A 245 17.68 -11.45 -23.38
N SER A 246 18.09 -10.43 -22.63
CA SER A 246 19.04 -10.57 -21.52
C SER A 246 18.38 -11.13 -20.26
N ASP A 247 17.13 -10.74 -20.01
CA ASP A 247 16.33 -11.13 -18.87
C ASP A 247 14.93 -11.55 -19.36
N PRO A 248 14.81 -12.81 -19.82
CA PRO A 248 13.64 -13.30 -20.52
C PRO A 248 12.44 -13.56 -19.61
N LEU A 249 12.57 -13.49 -18.29
CA LEU A 249 11.47 -13.75 -17.35
C LEU A 249 10.76 -12.47 -16.90
N GLU A 250 11.31 -11.29 -17.21
CA GLU A 250 10.69 -10.01 -16.87
C GLU A 250 9.67 -9.58 -17.94
N ALA A 251 8.40 -9.48 -17.53
CA ALA A 251 7.27 -9.15 -18.40
C ALA A 251 7.32 -7.70 -18.92
N ARG A 252 7.85 -6.77 -18.11
CA ARG A 252 7.85 -5.33 -18.42
C ARG A 252 8.60 -5.01 -19.71
N TYR A 253 9.64 -5.75 -20.04
CA TYR A 253 10.42 -5.52 -21.26
C TYR A 253 9.62 -5.86 -22.51
N ARG A 254 8.88 -6.97 -22.49
CA ARG A 254 8.00 -7.36 -23.60
C ARG A 254 6.83 -6.40 -23.74
N TYR A 255 6.26 -5.97 -22.62
CA TYR A 255 5.21 -4.96 -22.65
C TYR A 255 5.70 -3.63 -23.24
N ALA A 256 6.90 -3.17 -22.89
CA ALA A 256 7.48 -1.97 -23.49
C ALA A 256 7.77 -2.13 -25.00
N ALA A 257 8.22 -3.33 -25.43
CA ALA A 257 8.35 -3.64 -26.84
C ALA A 257 6.98 -3.58 -27.55
N ALA A 258 5.95 -4.20 -26.98
CA ALA A 258 4.59 -4.14 -27.51
C ALA A 258 4.08 -2.69 -27.66
N GLN A 259 4.27 -1.85 -26.65
CA GLN A 259 3.88 -0.44 -26.71
C GLN A 259 4.59 0.30 -27.85
N SER A 260 5.85 -0.01 -28.13
CA SER A 260 6.57 0.58 -29.27
C SER A 260 5.97 0.16 -30.62
N TYR A 261 5.48 -1.08 -30.75
CA TYR A 261 4.80 -1.56 -31.94
C TYR A 261 3.39 -0.96 -32.09
N LEU A 262 2.65 -0.79 -30.99
CA LEU A 262 1.37 -0.10 -30.98
C LEU A 262 1.50 1.34 -31.49
N LEU A 263 2.52 2.09 -31.05
CA LEU A 263 2.81 3.44 -31.57
C LEU A 263 3.16 3.46 -33.06
N LYS A 264 3.61 2.33 -33.61
CA LYS A 264 3.88 2.14 -35.05
C LYS A 264 2.71 1.53 -35.81
N GLN A 265 1.59 1.30 -35.14
CA GLN A 265 0.39 0.62 -35.69
C GLN A 265 0.66 -0.80 -36.21
N ASP A 266 1.73 -1.45 -35.74
CA ASP A 266 2.07 -2.84 -36.04
C ASP A 266 1.35 -3.76 -35.02
N MET A 267 0.05 -3.97 -35.23
CA MET A 267 -0.83 -4.66 -34.27
C MET A 267 -0.45 -6.14 -34.11
N GLU A 268 -0.05 -6.81 -35.19
CA GLU A 268 0.31 -8.22 -35.19
C GLU A 268 1.48 -8.49 -34.22
N ARG A 269 2.60 -7.77 -34.38
CA ARG A 269 3.74 -7.91 -33.47
C ARG A 269 3.44 -7.40 -32.07
N ALA A 270 2.65 -6.32 -31.96
CA ALA A 270 2.25 -5.84 -30.64
C ALA A 270 1.50 -6.91 -29.86
N MET A 271 0.61 -7.66 -30.51
CA MET A 271 -0.16 -8.74 -29.90
C MET A 271 0.73 -9.90 -29.45
N ASP A 272 1.73 -10.31 -30.23
CA ASP A 272 2.68 -11.35 -29.82
C ASP A 272 3.39 -10.99 -28.51
N PHE A 273 3.95 -9.78 -28.43
CA PHE A 273 4.63 -9.30 -27.24
C PHE A 273 3.68 -9.07 -26.05
N LEU A 274 2.44 -8.66 -26.30
CA LEU A 274 1.41 -8.55 -25.27
C LEU A 274 1.04 -9.92 -24.68
N TYR A 275 0.84 -10.93 -25.52
CA TYR A 275 0.57 -12.28 -25.03
C TYR A 275 1.71 -12.83 -24.20
N ASP A 276 2.96 -12.60 -24.61
CA ASP A 276 4.10 -13.04 -23.83
C ASP A 276 4.23 -12.26 -22.50
N ALA A 277 3.92 -10.96 -22.49
CA ALA A 277 3.86 -10.19 -21.24
C ALA A 277 2.78 -10.73 -20.28
N ILE A 278 1.60 -11.09 -20.81
CA ILE A 278 0.52 -11.69 -20.01
C ILE A 278 0.90 -13.08 -19.50
N LYS A 279 1.55 -13.92 -20.31
CA LYS A 279 2.03 -15.24 -19.85
C LYS A 279 2.98 -15.12 -18.66
N LEU A 280 3.86 -14.12 -18.68
CA LEU A 280 4.83 -13.89 -17.61
C LEU A 280 4.21 -13.21 -16.39
N SER A 281 3.23 -12.31 -16.57
CA SER A 281 2.55 -11.61 -15.48
C SER A 281 1.03 -11.55 -15.71
N PRO A 282 0.31 -12.66 -15.45
CA PRO A 282 -1.11 -12.79 -15.78
C PRO A 282 -2.04 -11.97 -14.89
N LEU A 283 -1.55 -11.52 -13.73
CA LEU A 283 -2.30 -10.70 -12.78
C LEU A 283 -2.10 -9.20 -13.00
N LYS A 284 -1.32 -8.79 -14.00
CA LYS A 284 -1.11 -7.37 -14.28
C LYS A 284 -2.28 -6.78 -15.07
N GLY A 285 -3.14 -6.03 -14.38
CA GLY A 285 -4.32 -5.41 -14.96
C GLY A 285 -4.01 -4.57 -16.20
N GLU A 286 -2.91 -3.81 -16.17
CA GLU A 286 -2.49 -2.98 -17.31
C GLU A 286 -2.26 -3.79 -18.59
N TYR A 287 -1.64 -4.97 -18.51
CA TYR A 287 -1.33 -5.79 -19.67
C TYR A 287 -2.62 -6.35 -20.26
N LEU A 288 -3.50 -6.87 -19.40
CA LEU A 288 -4.82 -7.35 -19.79
C LEU A 288 -5.63 -6.25 -20.47
N GLN A 289 -5.70 -5.06 -19.88
CA GLN A 289 -6.51 -3.98 -20.45
C GLN A 289 -5.96 -3.47 -21.77
N THR A 290 -4.64 -3.32 -21.90
CA THR A 290 -4.00 -2.92 -23.16
C THR A 290 -4.29 -3.93 -24.27
N THR A 291 -4.12 -5.23 -24.01
CA THR A 291 -4.53 -6.28 -24.96
C THR A 291 -6.01 -6.24 -25.27
N GLY A 292 -6.85 -5.98 -24.26
CA GLY A 292 -8.28 -5.81 -24.44
C GLY A 292 -8.61 -4.71 -25.44
N PHE A 293 -7.98 -3.54 -25.31
CA PHE A 293 -8.16 -2.44 -26.25
C PHE A 293 -7.74 -2.79 -27.68
N VAL A 294 -6.61 -3.48 -27.84
CA VAL A 294 -6.13 -3.91 -29.17
C VAL A 294 -7.12 -4.89 -29.81
N LEU A 295 -7.58 -5.90 -29.07
CA LEU A 295 -8.58 -6.86 -29.55
C LEU A 295 -9.90 -6.18 -29.95
N MET A 296 -10.34 -5.16 -29.20
CA MET A 296 -11.52 -4.40 -29.59
C MET A 296 -11.33 -3.63 -30.89
N ALA A 297 -10.13 -3.05 -31.11
CA ALA A 297 -9.79 -2.35 -32.35
C ALA A 297 -9.76 -3.30 -33.57
N GLU A 298 -9.37 -4.55 -33.37
CA GLU A 298 -9.43 -5.62 -34.38
C GLU A 298 -10.84 -6.18 -34.61
N GLY A 299 -11.86 -5.68 -33.90
CA GLY A 299 -13.25 -6.12 -34.03
C GLY A 299 -13.66 -7.26 -33.10
N ARG A 300 -12.74 -7.84 -32.31
CA ARG A 300 -12.99 -8.91 -31.32
C ARG A 300 -13.52 -8.33 -30.00
N LYS A 301 -14.63 -7.59 -30.08
CA LYS A 301 -15.17 -6.78 -28.96
C LYS A 301 -15.44 -7.59 -27.69
N GLY A 302 -16.03 -8.78 -27.83
CA GLY A 302 -16.40 -9.62 -26.69
C GLY A 302 -15.19 -10.12 -25.90
N GLU A 303 -14.09 -10.45 -26.57
CA GLU A 303 -12.85 -10.87 -25.92
C GLU A 303 -12.13 -9.68 -25.28
N GLY A 304 -12.08 -8.55 -26.00
CA GLY A 304 -11.48 -7.34 -25.48
C GLY A 304 -12.15 -6.83 -24.20
N GLU A 305 -13.50 -6.86 -24.15
CA GLU A 305 -14.24 -6.48 -22.95
C GLU A 305 -13.99 -7.42 -21.76
N ARG A 306 -13.85 -8.73 -22.00
CA ARG A 306 -13.49 -9.69 -20.94
C ARG A 306 -12.12 -9.35 -20.34
N LEU A 307 -11.14 -8.97 -21.16
CA LEU A 307 -9.84 -8.56 -20.64
C LEU A 307 -9.89 -7.21 -19.90
N LEU A 308 -10.68 -6.25 -20.39
CA LEU A 308 -10.87 -4.97 -19.72
C LEU A 308 -11.47 -5.14 -18.32
N SER A 309 -12.55 -5.91 -18.21
CA SER A 309 -13.21 -6.23 -16.95
C SER A 309 -12.30 -7.06 -16.03
N ARG A 310 -11.57 -8.05 -16.58
CA ARG A 310 -10.61 -8.84 -15.80
C ARG A 310 -9.49 -7.97 -15.21
N GLY A 311 -9.03 -6.95 -15.95
CA GLY A 311 -8.05 -5.99 -15.45
C GLY A 311 -8.51 -5.26 -14.18
N VAL A 312 -9.81 -4.95 -14.08
CA VAL A 312 -10.42 -4.37 -12.88
C VAL A 312 -10.49 -5.39 -11.74
N GLU A 313 -10.78 -6.65 -12.05
CA GLU A 313 -10.92 -7.71 -11.03
C GLU A 313 -9.59 -8.10 -10.37
N VAL A 314 -8.48 -8.06 -11.11
CA VAL A 314 -7.15 -8.44 -10.60
C VAL A 314 -6.47 -7.29 -9.82
N GLU A 315 -6.68 -6.04 -10.23
CA GLU A 315 -6.17 -4.84 -9.55
C GLU A 315 -7.33 -4.00 -8.99
N ARG A 316 -8.11 -4.58 -8.07
CA ARG A 316 -9.37 -4.00 -7.54
C ARG A 316 -9.26 -2.62 -6.91
N ASN A 317 -8.08 -2.28 -6.40
CA ASN A 317 -7.82 -1.01 -5.73
C ASN A 317 -7.08 0.00 -6.64
N ASN A 318 -6.85 -0.34 -7.91
CA ASN A 318 -6.21 0.54 -8.88
C ASN A 318 -7.26 1.37 -9.63
N PRO A 319 -7.46 2.65 -9.30
CA PRO A 319 -8.48 3.49 -9.92
C PRO A 319 -8.28 3.64 -11.43
N LEU A 320 -7.04 3.51 -11.93
CA LEU A 320 -6.73 3.59 -13.35
C LEU A 320 -7.43 2.46 -14.14
N MET A 321 -7.55 1.26 -13.58
CA MET A 321 -8.22 0.14 -14.26
C MET A 321 -9.70 0.42 -14.47
N TYR A 322 -10.36 0.99 -13.45
CA TYR A 322 -11.76 1.40 -13.55
C TYR A 322 -11.94 2.58 -14.52
N LEU A 323 -11.05 3.58 -14.45
CA LEU A 323 -11.12 4.75 -15.31
C LEU A 323 -11.01 4.36 -16.79
N ARG A 324 -10.04 3.50 -17.14
CA ARG A 324 -9.85 2.96 -18.50
C ARG A 324 -11.09 2.20 -18.98
N TYR A 325 -11.61 1.28 -18.17
CA TYR A 325 -12.77 0.48 -18.56
C TYR A 325 -14.06 1.32 -18.65
N ALA A 326 -14.33 2.18 -17.67
CA ALA A 326 -15.49 3.05 -17.66
C ALA A 326 -15.47 4.05 -18.84
N SER A 327 -14.32 4.66 -19.12
CA SER A 327 -14.15 5.54 -20.29
C SER A 327 -14.51 4.82 -21.59
N ARG A 328 -14.08 3.56 -21.74
CA ARG A 328 -14.46 2.75 -22.89
C ARG A 328 -15.96 2.53 -22.97
N LEU A 329 -16.60 2.12 -21.88
CA LEU A 329 -18.04 1.88 -21.85
C LEU A 329 -18.85 3.15 -22.16
N PHE A 330 -18.41 4.32 -21.68
CA PHE A 330 -19.02 5.59 -22.04
C PHE A 330 -18.87 5.91 -23.52
N SER A 331 -17.70 5.68 -24.11
CA SER A 331 -17.46 5.88 -25.55
C SER A 331 -18.35 4.99 -26.45
N GLU A 332 -18.80 3.85 -25.92
CA GLU A 332 -19.74 2.93 -26.59
C GLU A 332 -21.21 3.24 -26.34
N GLY A 333 -21.51 4.29 -25.56
CA GLY A 333 -22.88 4.67 -25.18
C GLY A 333 -23.50 3.81 -24.08
N ARG A 334 -22.75 2.87 -23.46
CA ARG A 334 -23.22 1.97 -22.40
C ARG A 334 -23.20 2.66 -21.03
N ARG A 335 -23.93 3.77 -20.92
CA ARG A 335 -23.88 4.70 -19.77
C ARG A 335 -24.23 4.06 -18.43
N SER A 336 -25.22 3.17 -18.38
CA SER A 336 -25.62 2.49 -17.14
C SER A 336 -24.47 1.67 -16.55
N LEU A 337 -23.90 0.77 -17.36
CA LEU A 337 -22.80 -0.10 -16.91
C LEU A 337 -21.55 0.70 -16.57
N ALA A 338 -21.24 1.74 -17.35
CA ALA A 338 -20.14 2.64 -17.05
C ALA A 338 -20.33 3.32 -15.69
N GLY A 339 -21.55 3.79 -15.40
CA GLY A 339 -21.93 4.37 -14.11
C GLY A 339 -21.71 3.39 -12.95
N ASP A 340 -22.06 2.12 -13.11
CA ASP A 340 -21.84 1.09 -12.08
C ASP A 340 -20.35 0.83 -11.83
N VAL A 341 -19.53 0.82 -12.89
CA VAL A 341 -18.06 0.71 -12.77
C VAL A 341 -17.50 1.91 -12.02
N VAL A 342 -17.91 3.14 -12.37
CA VAL A 342 -17.48 4.36 -11.66
C VAL A 342 -17.91 4.33 -10.19
N ARG A 343 -19.16 3.94 -9.91
CA ARG A 343 -19.67 3.84 -8.54
C ARG A 343 -18.81 2.91 -7.70
N ARG A 344 -18.49 1.72 -8.21
CA ARG A 344 -17.59 0.76 -7.54
C ARG A 344 -16.20 1.35 -7.30
N ALA A 345 -15.63 2.04 -8.29
CA ALA A 345 -14.33 2.68 -8.16
C ALA A 345 -14.32 3.74 -7.04
N LEU A 346 -15.34 4.60 -7.00
CA LEU A 346 -15.43 5.70 -6.04
C LEU A 346 -15.75 5.25 -4.62
N VAL A 347 -16.31 4.04 -4.44
CA VAL A 347 -16.42 3.42 -3.10
C VAL A 347 -15.04 3.04 -2.56
N ILE A 348 -14.13 2.59 -3.43
CA ILE A 348 -12.81 2.10 -3.05
C ILE A 348 -11.79 3.25 -2.92
N THR A 349 -11.86 4.22 -3.85
CA THR A 349 -10.96 5.39 -3.91
C THR A 349 -11.75 6.70 -4.01
N PRO A 350 -12.47 7.12 -2.95
CA PRO A 350 -13.27 8.35 -2.96
C PRO A 350 -12.45 9.60 -3.27
N GLU A 351 -11.18 9.62 -2.87
CA GLU A 351 -10.23 10.72 -3.10
C GLU A 351 -9.96 10.98 -4.58
N LYS A 352 -10.18 9.97 -5.44
CA LYS A 352 -9.98 10.04 -6.89
C LYS A 352 -11.18 10.58 -7.65
N THR A 353 -12.23 11.02 -6.95
CA THR A 353 -13.47 11.53 -7.58
C THR A 353 -13.23 12.57 -8.69
N GLY A 354 -12.28 13.49 -8.50
CA GLY A 354 -11.99 14.51 -9.51
C GLY A 354 -11.57 13.94 -10.88
N GLU A 355 -10.81 12.83 -10.88
CA GLU A 355 -10.37 12.16 -12.12
C GLU A 355 -11.57 11.52 -12.85
N PHE A 356 -12.46 10.87 -12.10
CA PHE A 356 -13.68 10.26 -12.65
C PHE A 356 -14.68 11.32 -13.14
N VAL A 357 -14.86 12.42 -12.41
CA VAL A 357 -15.69 13.55 -12.84
C VAL A 357 -15.15 14.12 -14.16
N THR A 358 -13.85 14.36 -14.25
CA THR A 358 -13.21 14.84 -15.48
C THR A 358 -13.46 13.88 -16.64
N MET A 359 -13.25 12.58 -16.43
CA MET A 359 -13.49 11.56 -17.46
C MET A 359 -14.96 11.51 -17.91
N MET A 360 -15.93 11.60 -16.99
CA MET A 360 -17.36 11.62 -17.31
C MET A 360 -17.75 12.87 -18.12
N VAL A 361 -17.22 14.04 -17.76
CA VAL A 361 -17.46 15.29 -18.49
C VAL A 361 -16.88 15.22 -19.91
N LEU A 362 -15.65 14.70 -20.07
CA LEU A 362 -15.03 14.50 -21.38
C LEU A 362 -15.82 13.52 -22.28
N ASN A 363 -16.55 12.58 -21.68
CA ASN A 363 -17.47 11.68 -22.38
C ASN A 363 -18.89 12.27 -22.57
N GLY A 364 -19.09 13.56 -22.30
CA GLY A 364 -20.33 14.28 -22.60
C GLY A 364 -21.48 14.02 -21.63
N LEU A 365 -21.21 13.54 -20.41
CA LEU A 365 -22.24 13.42 -19.37
C LEU A 365 -22.63 14.80 -18.84
N LYS A 366 -23.92 15.00 -18.59
CA LYS A 366 -24.46 16.20 -17.95
C LYS A 366 -24.26 16.13 -16.43
N ASP A 367 -24.18 17.28 -15.78
CA ASP A 367 -23.97 17.38 -14.33
C ASP A 367 -24.99 16.56 -13.50
N LYS A 368 -26.26 16.53 -13.93
CA LYS A 368 -27.31 15.73 -13.29
C LYS A 368 -27.08 14.22 -13.42
N GLU A 369 -26.54 13.77 -14.54
CA GLU A 369 -26.20 12.36 -14.76
C GLU A 369 -25.04 11.97 -13.86
N ILE A 370 -24.00 12.81 -13.78
CA ILE A 370 -22.85 12.60 -12.90
C ILE A 370 -23.31 12.50 -11.44
N LEU A 371 -24.18 13.42 -10.99
CA LEU A 371 -24.73 13.40 -9.63
C LEU A 371 -25.47 12.09 -9.29
N GLY A 372 -26.11 11.45 -10.27
CA GLY A 372 -26.79 10.15 -10.09
C GLY A 372 -25.84 8.96 -10.05
N ILE A 373 -24.64 9.08 -10.64
CA ILE A 373 -23.62 8.01 -10.66
C ILE A 373 -22.81 7.97 -9.37
N LEU A 374 -22.57 9.12 -8.74
CA LEU A 374 -21.78 9.20 -7.51
C LEU A 374 -22.37 8.27 -6.42
N PRO A 375 -21.52 7.50 -5.71
CA PRO A 375 -21.98 6.71 -4.58
C PRO A 375 -22.43 7.62 -3.43
N GLU A 376 -23.27 7.10 -2.52
CA GLU A 376 -23.73 7.82 -1.33
C GLU A 376 -22.62 7.96 -0.28
N LEU A 377 -21.58 8.70 -0.65
CA LEU A 377 -20.39 8.96 0.14
C LEU A 377 -20.11 10.44 0.20
N SER A 378 -19.56 10.87 1.34
CA SER A 378 -19.29 12.27 1.65
C SER A 378 -18.28 12.90 0.69
N VAL A 379 -17.13 12.26 0.48
CA VAL A 379 -16.01 12.76 -0.34
C VAL A 379 -16.41 12.96 -1.80
N PRO A 380 -17.06 12.00 -2.50
CA PRO A 380 -17.40 12.17 -3.91
C PRO A 380 -18.35 13.34 -4.17
N PHE A 381 -19.40 13.49 -3.35
CA PHE A 381 -20.28 14.65 -3.47
C PHE A 381 -19.56 15.96 -3.17
N PHE A 382 -18.69 15.99 -2.15
CA PHE A 382 -17.93 17.18 -1.82
C PHE A 382 -17.04 17.62 -2.99
N ARG A 383 -16.26 16.69 -3.55
CA ARG A 383 -15.38 16.96 -4.71
C ARG A 383 -16.15 17.38 -5.95
N PHE A 384 -17.32 16.78 -6.19
CA PHE A 384 -18.17 17.20 -7.30
C PHE A 384 -18.80 18.58 -7.06
N GLY A 385 -19.16 18.91 -5.82
CA GLY A 385 -19.59 20.25 -5.41
C GLY A 385 -18.51 21.31 -5.68
N GLU A 386 -17.24 21.01 -5.38
CA GLU A 386 -16.11 21.90 -5.71
C GLU A 386 -15.99 22.10 -7.24
N TYR A 387 -16.13 21.03 -8.02
CA TYR A 387 -16.15 21.13 -9.48
C TYR A 387 -17.30 22.02 -9.98
N LEU A 388 -18.52 21.85 -9.46
CA LEU A 388 -19.68 22.64 -9.87
C LEU A 388 -19.56 24.11 -9.47
N GLU A 389 -19.05 24.40 -8.26
CA GLU A 389 -18.78 25.76 -7.78
C GLU A 389 -17.78 26.47 -8.71
N ASN A 390 -16.62 25.85 -8.97
CA ASN A 390 -15.55 26.43 -9.77
C ASN A 390 -15.95 26.69 -11.22
N THR A 391 -17.03 26.07 -11.66
CA THR A 391 -17.45 26.01 -13.05
C THR A 391 -18.78 26.72 -13.26
N GLY A 392 -19.28 27.41 -12.22
CA GLY A 392 -20.39 28.36 -12.25
C GLY A 392 -21.79 27.76 -12.06
N ARG A 393 -21.90 26.45 -11.76
CA ARG A 393 -23.19 25.75 -11.62
C ARG A 393 -23.68 25.77 -10.16
N SER A 394 -23.87 26.98 -9.63
CA SER A 394 -24.16 27.22 -8.21
C SER A 394 -25.36 26.44 -7.65
N GLY A 395 -26.44 26.27 -8.43
CA GLY A 395 -27.62 25.51 -7.98
C GLY A 395 -27.32 24.03 -7.74
N LEU A 396 -26.56 23.38 -8.64
CA LEU A 396 -26.18 21.98 -8.47
C LEU A 396 -25.06 21.81 -7.44
N ALA A 397 -24.17 22.80 -7.30
CA ALA A 397 -23.14 22.81 -6.26
C ALA A 397 -23.76 22.74 -4.86
N GLU A 398 -24.84 23.50 -4.62
CA GLU A 398 -25.61 23.44 -3.38
C GLU A 398 -26.16 22.03 -3.11
N VAL A 399 -26.77 21.39 -4.11
CA VAL A 399 -27.29 20.03 -3.97
C VAL A 399 -26.19 19.04 -3.62
N ALA A 400 -25.04 19.12 -4.32
CA ALA A 400 -23.90 18.26 -4.04
C ALA A 400 -23.35 18.46 -2.63
N TYR A 401 -23.17 19.71 -2.19
CA TYR A 401 -22.69 20.02 -0.84
C TYR A 401 -23.64 19.54 0.26
N ARG A 402 -24.96 19.68 0.08
CA ARG A 402 -25.94 19.13 1.05
C ARG A 402 -25.83 17.61 1.17
N ARG A 403 -25.79 16.90 0.03
CA ARG A 403 -25.62 15.43 0.01
C ARG A 403 -24.29 14.99 0.62
N ALA A 404 -23.23 15.78 0.43
CA ALA A 404 -21.93 15.53 1.06
C ALA A 404 -22.01 15.58 2.59
N LEU A 405 -22.68 16.60 3.15
CA LEU A 405 -22.89 16.72 4.59
C LEU A 405 -23.79 15.61 5.12
N GLU A 406 -24.91 15.32 4.46
CA GLU A 406 -25.80 14.21 4.85
C GLU A 406 -25.08 12.86 4.89
N SER A 407 -24.24 12.60 3.88
CA SER A 407 -23.42 11.38 3.82
C SER A 407 -22.35 11.38 4.93
N ALA A 408 -21.70 12.52 5.19
CA ALA A 408 -20.70 12.63 6.26
C ALA A 408 -21.31 12.39 7.66
N LYS A 409 -22.55 12.85 7.89
CA LYS A 409 -23.32 12.56 9.12
C LYS A 409 -23.56 11.05 9.25
N LYS A 410 -24.04 10.39 8.18
CA LYS A 410 -24.28 8.93 8.17
C LYS A 410 -23.00 8.11 8.38
N GLU A 411 -21.87 8.58 7.85
CA GLU A 411 -20.56 7.96 8.02
C GLU A 411 -19.96 8.16 9.42
N GLY A 412 -20.52 9.07 10.23
CA GLY A 412 -19.92 9.50 11.50
C GLY A 412 -18.57 10.21 11.31
N ARG A 413 -18.34 10.81 10.13
CA ARG A 413 -17.06 11.40 9.71
C ARG A 413 -17.25 12.86 9.27
N LEU A 414 -17.87 13.66 10.12
CA LEU A 414 -17.99 15.09 9.89
C LEU A 414 -16.63 15.76 10.05
N ARG A 415 -16.30 16.63 9.09
CA ARG A 415 -15.03 17.34 9.08
C ARG A 415 -15.25 18.85 9.03
N PRO A 416 -14.49 19.65 9.81
CA PRO A 416 -14.63 21.11 9.81
C PRO A 416 -14.42 21.76 8.43
N ASP A 417 -13.57 21.19 7.58
CA ASP A 417 -13.28 21.71 6.23
C ASP A 417 -14.53 21.73 5.33
N TYR A 418 -15.47 20.80 5.53
CA TYR A 418 -16.71 20.77 4.76
C TYR A 418 -17.56 21.99 5.08
N PHE A 419 -17.76 22.26 6.37
CA PHE A 419 -18.50 23.42 6.82
C PHE A 419 -17.84 24.73 6.38
N TYR A 420 -16.52 24.87 6.51
CA TYR A 420 -15.83 26.06 6.03
C TYR A 420 -16.00 26.30 4.53
N ARG A 421 -15.93 25.24 3.72
CA ARG A 421 -16.08 25.36 2.28
C ARG A 421 -17.50 25.77 1.90
N ILE A 422 -18.49 25.09 2.47
CA ILE A 422 -19.91 25.33 2.20
C ILE A 422 -20.34 26.71 2.71
N TYR A 423 -19.87 27.12 3.88
CA TYR A 423 -20.03 28.47 4.40
C TYR A 423 -19.51 29.54 3.43
N ARG A 424 -18.28 29.38 2.93
CA ARG A 424 -17.69 30.31 1.96
C ARG A 424 -18.46 30.32 0.64
N PHE A 425 -18.97 29.18 0.21
CA PHE A 425 -19.81 29.07 -0.97
C PHE A 425 -21.08 29.94 -0.85
N TYR A 426 -21.82 29.84 0.27
CA TYR A 426 -23.01 30.66 0.48
C TYR A 426 -22.69 32.16 0.66
N LEU A 427 -21.58 32.50 1.33
CA LEU A 427 -21.13 33.89 1.44
C LEU A 427 -20.86 34.52 0.06
N LYS A 428 -20.17 33.80 -0.83
CA LYS A 428 -19.92 34.28 -2.21
C LYS A 428 -21.20 34.50 -3.00
N ARG A 429 -22.25 33.71 -2.72
CA ARG A 429 -23.55 33.83 -3.37
C ARG A 429 -24.41 34.97 -2.82
N GLY A 430 -24.01 35.57 -1.69
CA GLY A 430 -24.75 36.61 -0.99
C GLY A 430 -25.76 36.07 0.04
N ASP A 431 -25.89 34.76 0.18
CA ASP A 431 -26.85 34.11 1.07
C ASP A 431 -26.33 34.02 2.51
N ARG A 432 -26.12 35.18 3.13
CA ARG A 432 -25.55 35.26 4.49
C ARG A 432 -26.37 34.52 5.54
N ASN A 433 -27.69 34.52 5.43
CA ASN A 433 -28.56 33.80 6.36
C ASN A 433 -28.29 32.29 6.31
N VAL A 434 -28.17 31.71 5.10
CA VAL A 434 -27.87 30.28 4.94
C VAL A 434 -26.45 29.98 5.40
N ALA A 435 -25.49 30.87 5.10
CA ALA A 435 -24.12 30.74 5.61
C ALA A 435 -24.09 30.70 7.14
N LEU A 436 -24.88 31.54 7.81
CA LEU A 436 -25.00 31.55 9.27
C LEU A 436 -25.57 30.23 9.79
N GLU A 437 -26.65 29.71 9.19
CA GLU A 437 -27.23 28.41 9.59
C GLU A 437 -26.21 27.27 9.41
N VAL A 438 -25.48 27.21 8.30
CA VAL A 438 -24.42 26.20 8.08
C VAL A 438 -23.38 26.22 9.21
N MET A 439 -23.02 27.40 9.72
CA MET A 439 -22.03 27.50 10.79
C MET A 439 -22.62 27.21 12.18
N LYS A 440 -23.92 27.45 12.39
CA LYS A 440 -24.61 26.96 13.61
C LYS A 440 -24.64 25.43 13.62
N ASP A 441 -25.09 24.82 12.53
CA ASP A 441 -25.09 23.36 12.36
C ASP A 441 -23.69 22.79 12.59
N ALA A 442 -22.65 23.46 12.08
CA ALA A 442 -21.26 23.04 12.27
C ALA A 442 -20.85 22.96 13.74
N VAL A 443 -21.26 23.94 14.55
CA VAL A 443 -20.93 24.06 15.97
C VAL A 443 -21.80 23.12 16.83
N GLU A 444 -23.01 22.80 16.39
CA GLU A 444 -23.85 21.79 17.04
C GLU A 444 -23.32 20.38 16.80
N GLU A 445 -22.92 20.07 15.57
CA GLU A 445 -22.42 18.74 15.19
C GLU A 445 -20.99 18.48 15.64
N ILE A 446 -20.13 19.52 15.69
CA ILE A 446 -18.72 19.42 16.10
C ILE A 446 -18.40 20.48 17.17
N PRO A 447 -18.93 20.34 18.40
CA PRO A 447 -18.88 21.38 19.42
C PRO A 447 -17.46 21.71 19.92
N ASP A 448 -16.53 20.75 19.82
CA ASP A 448 -15.18 20.85 20.37
C ASP A 448 -14.15 21.42 19.38
N THR A 449 -14.60 22.10 18.33
CA THR A 449 -13.72 22.75 17.35
C THR A 449 -13.70 24.27 17.54
N PRO A 450 -12.66 24.85 18.19
CA PRO A 450 -12.58 26.29 18.46
C PRO A 450 -12.69 27.13 17.18
N GLY A 451 -12.13 26.65 16.07
CA GLY A 451 -12.15 27.35 14.80
C GLY A 451 -13.54 27.56 14.23
N LEU A 452 -14.47 26.62 14.40
CA LEU A 452 -15.84 26.72 13.87
C LEU A 452 -16.61 27.76 14.68
N ARG A 453 -16.52 27.69 16.02
CA ARG A 453 -17.08 28.69 16.94
C ARG A 453 -16.54 30.08 16.70
N LEU A 454 -15.24 30.22 16.47
CA LEU A 454 -14.63 31.51 16.16
C LEU A 454 -15.20 32.12 14.86
N THR A 455 -15.50 31.27 13.87
CA THR A 455 -16.08 31.71 12.60
C THR A 455 -17.55 32.10 12.77
N LEU A 456 -18.31 31.34 13.56
CA LEU A 456 -19.69 31.69 13.92
C LEU A 456 -19.76 33.03 14.67
N ALA A 457 -18.89 33.21 15.67
CA ALA A 457 -18.81 34.44 16.46
C ALA A 457 -18.52 35.67 15.58
N ALA A 458 -17.56 35.55 14.66
CA ALA A 458 -17.22 36.62 13.72
C ALA A 458 -18.37 36.97 12.76
N GLU A 459 -19.19 35.99 12.38
CA GLU A 459 -20.35 36.26 11.54
C GLU A 459 -21.50 36.91 12.33
N TYR A 460 -21.73 36.50 13.58
CA TYR A 460 -22.65 37.22 14.47
C TYR A 460 -22.23 38.67 14.69
N GLU A 461 -20.93 38.92 14.88
CA GLU A 461 -20.40 40.27 15.04
C GLU A 461 -20.67 41.12 13.78
N ARG A 462 -20.43 40.58 12.58
CA ARG A 462 -20.70 41.27 11.31
C ARG A 462 -22.18 41.56 11.09
N LEU A 463 -23.07 40.73 11.63
CA LEU A 463 -24.52 40.93 11.57
C LEU A 463 -25.02 41.88 12.67
N GLY A 464 -24.14 42.40 13.54
CA GLY A 464 -24.50 43.28 14.65
C GLY A 464 -25.14 42.56 15.84
N ILE A 465 -25.10 41.22 15.88
CA ILE A 465 -25.68 40.41 16.96
C ILE A 465 -24.62 40.23 18.05
N THR A 466 -24.24 41.34 18.70
CA THR A 466 -23.11 41.42 19.64
C THR A 466 -23.20 40.43 20.79
N TYR A 467 -24.39 40.20 21.34
CA TYR A 467 -24.56 39.30 22.48
C TYR A 467 -24.20 37.84 22.13
N ARG A 468 -24.63 37.34 20.96
CA ARG A 468 -24.29 35.98 20.50
C ARG A 468 -22.84 35.86 20.09
N ALA A 469 -22.29 36.89 19.46
CA ALA A 469 -20.87 36.95 19.13
C ALA A 469 -20.02 36.82 20.40
N MET A 470 -20.36 37.58 21.46
CA MET A 470 -19.69 37.54 22.75
C MET A 470 -19.76 36.15 23.41
N GLU A 471 -20.93 35.52 23.37
CA GLU A 471 -21.12 34.18 23.92
C GLU A 471 -20.22 33.14 23.23
N GLU A 472 -20.20 33.12 21.90
CA GLU A 472 -19.36 32.18 21.15
C GLU A 472 -17.87 32.48 21.30
N TYR A 473 -17.44 33.75 21.35
CA TYR A 473 -16.04 34.09 21.64
C TYR A 473 -15.59 33.61 23.03
N LYS A 474 -16.46 33.69 24.05
CA LYS A 474 -16.16 33.13 25.37
C LYS A 474 -16.01 31.62 25.32
N LYS A 475 -16.89 30.91 24.59
CA LYS A 475 -16.78 29.45 24.38
C LYS A 475 -15.49 29.08 23.63
N VAL A 476 -15.03 29.90 22.69
CA VAL A 476 -13.72 29.69 22.04
C VAL A 476 -12.58 29.73 23.06
N LEU A 477 -12.57 30.68 24.01
CA LEU A 477 -11.53 30.77 25.04
C LEU A 477 -11.59 29.64 26.08
N ILE A 478 -12.75 29.01 26.26
CA ILE A 478 -12.87 27.80 27.09
C ILE A 478 -12.14 26.62 26.44
N LEU A 479 -12.29 26.46 25.12
CA LEU A 479 -11.65 25.37 24.36
C LEU A 479 -10.17 25.66 24.01
N ASP A 480 -9.84 26.92 23.72
CA ASP A 480 -8.48 27.39 23.41
C ASP A 480 -8.21 28.71 24.16
N PRO A 481 -7.71 28.64 25.41
CA PRO A 481 -7.42 29.82 26.22
C PRO A 481 -6.36 30.76 25.61
N SER A 482 -5.56 30.24 24.67
CA SER A 482 -4.49 31.01 24.01
C SER A 482 -4.97 31.79 22.79
N ASN A 483 -6.26 31.67 22.43
CA ASN A 483 -6.81 32.23 21.20
C ASN A 483 -6.83 33.77 21.20
N ARG A 484 -5.78 34.37 20.61
CA ARG A 484 -5.63 35.83 20.55
C ARG A 484 -6.76 36.54 19.82
N ARG A 485 -7.39 35.91 18.82
CA ARG A 485 -8.47 36.52 18.04
C ARG A 485 -9.73 36.66 18.89
N ALA A 486 -10.11 35.62 19.62
CA ALA A 486 -11.26 35.66 20.52
C ALA A 486 -11.07 36.69 21.65
N ARG A 487 -9.89 36.73 22.28
CA ARG A 487 -9.60 37.71 23.35
C ARG A 487 -9.75 39.16 22.86
N LYS A 488 -9.13 39.51 21.72
CA LYS A 488 -9.26 40.85 21.13
C LYS A 488 -10.69 41.21 20.74
N ALA A 489 -11.46 40.24 20.25
CA ALA A 489 -12.85 40.47 19.89
C ALA A 489 -13.72 40.73 21.12
N ILE A 490 -13.51 40.00 22.23
CA ILE A 490 -14.19 40.25 23.52
C ILE A 490 -13.84 41.63 24.06
N GLU A 491 -12.56 42.03 24.06
CA GLU A 491 -12.13 43.35 24.51
C GLU A 491 -12.82 44.47 23.70
N ARG A 492 -12.90 44.32 22.38
CA ARG A 492 -13.56 45.29 21.50
C ARG A 492 -15.08 45.36 21.69
N LEU A 493 -15.73 44.23 21.97
CA LEU A 493 -17.18 44.12 22.09
C LEU A 493 -17.68 44.30 23.53
N SER A 494 -16.77 44.36 24.50
CA SER A 494 -17.12 44.68 25.88
C SER A 494 -17.42 46.18 25.95
N PRO A 495 -18.58 46.59 26.48
CA PRO A 495 -18.84 48.00 26.75
C PRO A 495 -17.69 48.50 27.63
N GLY A 496 -17.06 49.60 27.23
CA GLY A 496 -16.11 50.29 28.10
C GLY A 496 -16.78 50.56 29.43
N SER A 497 -16.09 50.23 30.51
CA SER A 497 -16.34 50.74 31.85
C SER A 497 -16.02 52.24 31.89
N ASP A 498 -16.72 53.03 31.08
CA ASP A 498 -16.88 54.46 31.28
C ASP A 498 -18.14 54.62 32.14
N ASP A 499 -18.02 54.29 33.42
CA ASP A 499 -18.96 54.73 34.47
C ASP A 499 -18.45 56.12 34.92
N PRO A 500 -19.30 57.16 34.96
CA PRO A 500 -18.89 58.56 35.13
C PRO A 500 -18.24 58.91 36.48
#